data_AF-A0A363SFT3-F1
#
_entry.id   AF-A0A363SFT3-F1
#
_cell.length_a   1.000
_cell.length_b   1.000
_cell.length_c   1.000
_cell.angle_alpha   90.00
_cell.angle_beta   90.00
_cell.angle_gamma   90.00
#
_symmetry.space_group_name_H-M   'P 1'
#
loop_
_entity.id
_entity.type
_entity.pdbx_description
1 polymer ?
#
loop_
_entity_poly.entity_id
_entity_poly.type
_entity_poly.pdbx_seq_one_letter_code
_entity_poly.pdbx_strand_id
1 'polypeptide(L)'
;MFDFLKLKSEIASVGGKIRALRAESEKLKRRREDLATAPVTREDVLRLMLSQVNEAAARYPKRLREAIDATTQCGVPSCMNHEGDPKHVGIFTVRRHASIEPKVYDVEASLCFILQPQLKAALERAVKEMPWPDGAQPLEGRAEAIEKLDKEIAKLEAEEKELRSEAAAAGVAISA
;
A
#
# COMPACT_ATOMS: atom_id res chain seq x y z
N MET A 1 25.48 54.94 -19.78
CA MET A 1 26.65 54.03 -19.79
C MET A 1 26.14 52.66 -19.38
N PHE A 2 26.19 51.67 -20.27
CA PHE A 2 25.69 50.32 -20.00
C PHE A 2 26.71 49.60 -19.10
N ASP A 3 26.27 49.09 -17.95
CA ASP A 3 27.15 48.47 -16.95
C ASP A 3 27.24 46.96 -17.18
N PHE A 4 28.12 46.57 -18.10
CA PHE A 4 28.33 45.17 -18.51
C PHE A 4 28.75 44.25 -17.34
N LEU A 5 29.42 44.79 -16.33
CA LEU A 5 29.87 44.01 -15.17
C LEU A 5 28.69 43.60 -14.29
N LYS A 6 27.73 44.51 -14.08
CA LYS A 6 26.49 44.19 -13.34
C LYS A 6 25.67 43.13 -14.06
N LEU A 7 25.47 43.29 -15.38
CA LEU A 7 24.74 42.30 -16.20
C LEU A 7 25.37 40.91 -16.10
N LYS A 8 26.70 40.80 -16.19
CA LYS A 8 27.42 39.52 -16.05
C LYS A 8 27.21 38.90 -14.66
N SER A 9 27.22 39.71 -13.60
CA SER A 9 27.01 39.23 -12.23
C SER A 9 25.57 38.74 -11.99
N GLU A 10 24.58 39.41 -12.58
CA GLU A 10 23.17 39.03 -12.49
C GLU A 10 22.89 37.72 -13.24
N ILE A 11 23.43 37.57 -14.45
CA ILE A 11 23.33 36.31 -15.22
C ILE A 11 23.98 35.15 -14.45
N ALA A 12 25.15 35.36 -13.86
CA ALA A 12 25.84 34.35 -13.05
C ALA A 12 25.02 33.98 -11.79
N SER A 13 24.38 34.97 -11.16
CA SER A 13 23.50 34.78 -10.00
C SER A 13 22.26 33.94 -10.35
N VAL A 14 21.55 34.27 -11.44
CA VAL A 14 20.38 33.51 -11.91
C VAL A 14 20.78 32.08 -12.30
N GLY A 15 21.90 31.91 -13.02
CA GLY A 15 22.43 30.59 -13.36
C GLY A 15 22.86 29.77 -12.14
N GLY A 16 23.30 30.42 -11.06
CA GLY A 16 23.58 29.79 -9.77
C GLY A 16 22.31 29.31 -9.07
N LYS A 17 21.25 30.15 -9.05
CA LYS A 17 19.95 29.80 -8.47
C LYS A 17 19.30 28.62 -9.18
N ILE A 18 19.28 28.60 -10.51
CA ILE A 18 18.72 27.47 -11.29
C ILE A 18 19.47 26.17 -10.98
N ARG A 19 20.80 26.22 -10.89
CA ARG A 19 21.60 25.03 -10.52
C ARG A 19 21.31 24.55 -9.10
N ALA A 20 21.13 25.46 -8.15
CA ALA A 20 20.76 25.12 -6.79
C ALA A 20 19.37 24.45 -6.73
N LEU A 21 18.36 25.03 -7.38
CA LEU A 21 17.01 24.47 -7.44
C LEU A 21 16.99 23.07 -8.07
N ARG A 22 17.75 22.84 -9.15
CA ARG A 22 17.88 21.50 -9.74
C ARG A 22 18.54 20.51 -8.79
N ALA A 23 19.64 20.91 -8.15
CA ALA A 23 20.34 20.03 -7.21
C ALA A 23 19.45 19.64 -6.03
N GLU A 24 18.64 20.58 -5.55
CA GLU A 24 17.67 20.33 -4.48
C GLU A 24 16.51 19.44 -4.94
N SER A 25 15.93 19.69 -6.12
CA SER A 25 14.89 18.86 -6.72
C SER A 25 15.36 17.41 -6.91
N GLU A 26 16.57 17.21 -7.45
CA GLU A 26 17.16 15.88 -7.62
C GLU A 26 17.40 15.17 -6.28
N LYS A 27 17.82 15.91 -5.25
CA LYS A 27 17.97 15.36 -3.90
C LYS A 27 16.62 14.90 -3.33
N LEU A 28 15.56 15.68 -3.51
CA LEU A 28 14.22 15.32 -3.05
C LEU A 28 13.64 14.13 -3.84
N LYS A 29 13.86 14.07 -5.16
CA LYS A 29 13.46 12.93 -6.00
C LYS A 29 14.12 11.63 -5.55
N ARG A 30 15.43 11.65 -5.28
CA ARG A 30 16.15 10.49 -4.73
C ARG A 30 15.56 10.07 -3.39
N ARG A 31 15.34 11.02 -2.48
CA ARG A 31 14.72 10.73 -1.18
C ARG A 31 13.32 10.12 -1.31
N ARG A 32 12.53 10.60 -2.27
CA ARG A 32 11.21 10.07 -2.58
C ARG A 32 11.30 8.64 -3.10
N GLU A 33 12.25 8.37 -4.00
CA GLU A 33 12.51 7.03 -4.53
C GLU A 33 12.99 6.07 -3.44
N ASP A 34 13.93 6.50 -2.59
CA ASP A 34 14.41 5.73 -1.44
C ASP A 34 13.25 5.34 -0.52
N LEU A 35 12.35 6.29 -0.22
CA LEU A 35 11.22 6.05 0.68
C LEU A 35 10.13 5.18 0.02
N ALA A 36 9.92 5.31 -1.30
CA ALA A 36 8.95 4.53 -2.05
C ALA A 36 9.41 3.07 -2.26
N THR A 37 10.71 2.85 -2.42
CA THR A 37 11.31 1.52 -2.66
C THR A 37 11.78 0.85 -1.38
N ALA A 38 11.90 1.58 -0.27
CA ALA A 38 12.29 1.03 1.02
C ALA A 38 11.38 -0.15 1.42
N PRO A 39 11.95 -1.28 1.88
CA PRO A 39 11.14 -2.36 2.41
C PRO A 39 10.34 -1.89 3.63
N VAL A 40 9.24 -2.58 3.90
CA VAL A 40 8.40 -2.31 5.07
C VAL A 40 9.03 -2.96 6.32
N THR A 41 8.83 -2.37 7.50
CA THR A 41 9.32 -2.99 8.74
C THR A 41 8.72 -4.37 8.97
N ARG A 42 9.46 -5.20 9.70
CA ARG A 42 9.01 -6.53 10.10
C ARG A 42 7.72 -6.44 10.92
N GLU A 43 7.67 -5.46 11.83
CA GLU A 43 6.57 -5.21 12.73
C GLU A 43 5.29 -4.84 11.97
N ASP A 44 5.41 -3.99 10.94
CA ASP A 44 4.28 -3.60 10.10
C ASP A 44 3.74 -4.76 9.27
N VAL A 45 4.61 -5.55 8.65
CA VAL A 45 4.19 -6.73 7.88
C VAL A 45 3.50 -7.74 8.80
N LEU A 46 4.07 -8.00 9.98
CA LEU A 46 3.45 -8.88 10.96
C LEU A 46 2.08 -8.36 11.38
N ARG A 47 1.96 -7.06 11.70
CA ARG A 47 0.69 -6.43 12.04
C ARG A 47 -0.36 -6.61 10.96
N LEU A 48 0.00 -6.42 9.69
CA LEU A 48 -0.90 -6.62 8.54
C LEU A 48 -1.31 -8.09 8.36
N MET A 49 -0.38 -9.03 8.48
CA MET A 49 -0.69 -10.46 8.39
C MET A 49 -1.62 -10.90 9.54
N LEU A 50 -1.36 -10.44 10.76
CA LEU A 50 -2.21 -10.73 11.92
C LEU A 50 -3.59 -10.10 11.78
N SER A 51 -3.71 -8.90 11.20
CA SER A 51 -5.01 -8.27 10.94
C SER A 51 -5.81 -9.04 9.89
N GLN A 52 -5.17 -9.54 8.83
CA GLN A 52 -5.82 -10.39 7.82
C GLN A 52 -6.38 -11.68 8.43
N VAL A 53 -5.63 -12.35 9.31
CA VAL A 53 -6.12 -13.54 10.04
C VAL A 53 -7.36 -13.18 10.88
N ASN A 54 -7.36 -12.03 11.56
CA ASN A 54 -8.51 -11.58 12.34
C ASN A 54 -9.73 -11.29 11.47
N GLU A 55 -9.53 -10.58 10.36
CA GLU A 55 -10.61 -10.24 9.42
C GLU A 55 -11.22 -11.49 8.77
N ALA A 56 -10.39 -12.47 8.39
CA ALA A 56 -10.85 -13.75 7.86
C ALA A 56 -11.63 -14.54 8.93
N ALA A 57 -11.08 -14.66 10.14
CA ALA A 57 -11.73 -15.33 11.26
C ALA A 57 -13.10 -14.71 11.61
N ALA A 58 -13.21 -13.39 11.58
CA ALA A 58 -14.44 -12.68 11.93
C ALA A 58 -15.64 -13.00 11.00
N ARG A 59 -15.38 -13.49 9.78
CA ARG A 59 -16.44 -13.88 8.83
C ARG A 59 -17.09 -15.21 9.20
N TYR A 60 -16.40 -16.06 9.95
CA TYR A 60 -16.83 -17.43 10.22
C TYR A 60 -18.11 -17.53 11.06
N PRO A 61 -18.27 -16.83 12.21
CA PRO A 61 -19.46 -16.99 13.05
C PRO A 61 -20.77 -16.65 12.33
N LYS A 62 -20.75 -15.63 11.47
CA LYS A 62 -21.92 -15.24 10.66
C LYS A 62 -22.33 -16.38 9.72
N ARG A 63 -21.37 -16.95 9.00
CA ARG A 63 -21.61 -18.07 8.08
C ARG A 63 -22.05 -19.33 8.81
N LEU A 64 -21.45 -19.61 9.97
CA LEU A 64 -21.85 -20.75 10.79
C LEU A 64 -23.30 -20.61 11.25
N ARG A 65 -23.72 -19.40 11.62
CA ARG A 65 -25.13 -19.12 11.95
C ARG A 65 -26.05 -19.37 10.75
N GLU A 66 -25.73 -18.83 9.58
CA GLU A 66 -26.51 -19.04 8.35
C GLU A 66 -26.67 -20.55 8.04
N ALA A 67 -25.60 -21.33 8.22
CA ALA A 67 -25.64 -22.79 8.05
C ALA A 67 -26.52 -23.51 9.10
N ILE A 68 -26.47 -23.06 10.36
CA ILE A 68 -27.32 -23.60 11.44
C ILE A 68 -28.79 -23.26 11.19
N ASP A 69 -29.09 -22.02 10.81
CA ASP A 69 -30.45 -21.56 10.53
C ASP A 69 -31.06 -22.33 9.36
N ALA A 70 -30.29 -22.52 8.28
CA ALA A 70 -30.71 -23.36 7.15
C ALA A 70 -31.01 -24.81 7.58
N THR A 71 -30.21 -25.36 8.50
CA THR A 71 -30.40 -26.74 8.98
C THR A 71 -31.62 -26.87 9.89
N THR A 72 -31.88 -25.88 10.75
CA THR A 72 -32.95 -25.93 11.75
C THR A 72 -34.32 -25.58 11.17
N GLN A 73 -34.40 -24.62 10.24
CA GLN A 73 -35.66 -24.19 9.62
C GLN A 73 -36.24 -25.23 8.64
N CYS A 74 -35.38 -26.01 8.00
CA CYS A 74 -35.81 -26.97 7.00
C CYS A 74 -36.29 -28.31 7.54
N GLY A 75 -36.05 -28.63 8.82
CA GLY A 75 -36.47 -29.88 9.47
C GLY A 75 -35.88 -31.18 8.90
N VAL A 76 -35.23 -31.13 7.74
CA VAL A 76 -34.55 -32.25 7.08
C VAL A 76 -33.17 -31.82 6.57
N PRO A 77 -32.26 -32.79 6.43
CA PRO A 77 -30.93 -32.60 5.88
C PRO A 77 -30.75 -31.92 4.54
N SER A 78 -31.79 -31.91 3.72
CA SER A 78 -31.66 -31.72 2.29
C SER A 78 -32.85 -30.92 1.77
N CYS A 79 -33.14 -29.75 2.34
CA CYS A 79 -34.04 -28.80 1.69
C CYS A 79 -33.34 -28.18 0.47
N MET A 80 -33.27 -29.03 -0.56
CA MET A 80 -33.28 -28.84 -2.00
C MET A 80 -32.49 -27.70 -2.66
N ASN A 81 -31.95 -28.06 -3.82
CA ASN A 81 -32.32 -27.35 -5.04
C ASN A 81 -33.29 -28.22 -5.85
N HIS A 82 -34.38 -27.62 -6.35
CA HIS A 82 -34.96 -28.07 -7.62
C HIS A 82 -35.09 -26.99 -8.69
N GLU A 83 -34.88 -25.71 -8.37
CA GLU A 83 -34.66 -24.60 -9.32
C GLU A 83 -34.07 -23.44 -8.49
N GLY A 84 -32.76 -23.43 -8.20
CA GLY A 84 -31.88 -22.49 -8.91
C GLY A 84 -30.88 -21.70 -8.03
N ASP A 85 -30.61 -22.08 -6.77
CA ASP A 85 -29.27 -22.01 -6.13
C ASP A 85 -29.34 -22.36 -4.63
N PRO A 86 -28.63 -23.41 -4.15
CA PRO A 86 -28.57 -23.68 -2.73
C PRO A 86 -27.40 -22.84 -2.22
N LYS A 87 -27.67 -21.72 -1.54
CA LYS A 87 -26.58 -20.86 -1.05
C LYS A 87 -25.82 -21.56 0.08
N HIS A 88 -24.80 -22.32 -0.35
CA HIS A 88 -23.62 -22.89 0.31
C HIS A 88 -23.74 -23.36 1.76
N VAL A 89 -23.60 -24.68 1.98
CA VAL A 89 -23.29 -25.21 3.32
C VAL A 89 -22.11 -26.16 3.27
N GLY A 90 -20.96 -25.68 3.77
CA GLY A 90 -19.76 -26.49 3.98
C GLY A 90 -18.66 -25.72 4.72
N ILE A 91 -18.81 -25.57 6.03
CA ILE A 91 -17.86 -24.82 6.90
C ILE A 91 -16.79 -25.74 7.56
N PHE A 92 -16.93 -27.07 7.34
CA PHE A 92 -16.08 -28.26 7.63
C PHE A 92 -16.98 -29.52 7.68
N THR A 93 -18.28 -29.30 7.48
CA THR A 93 -19.42 -30.18 7.12
C THR A 93 -20.05 -31.00 8.25
N VAL A 94 -21.32 -30.69 8.57
CA VAL A 94 -22.26 -31.63 9.20
C VAL A 94 -23.18 -32.29 8.14
N ARG A 95 -23.06 -31.93 6.85
CA ARG A 95 -23.78 -32.60 5.74
C ARG A 95 -23.02 -32.56 4.42
N ARG A 96 -23.29 -33.59 3.60
CA ARG A 96 -22.82 -33.76 2.22
C ARG A 96 -23.82 -33.09 1.26
N HIS A 97 -23.48 -31.92 0.71
CA HIS A 97 -24.12 -31.48 -0.53
C HIS A 97 -23.34 -32.11 -1.68
N ALA A 98 -23.99 -33.01 -2.43
CA ALA A 98 -23.36 -33.83 -3.47
C ALA A 98 -22.90 -33.07 -4.73
N SER A 99 -22.74 -31.73 -4.68
CA SER A 99 -22.36 -30.93 -5.85
C SER A 99 -21.84 -29.51 -5.56
N ILE A 100 -21.67 -29.09 -4.29
CA ILE A 100 -21.11 -27.77 -3.99
C ILE A 100 -19.76 -27.94 -3.28
N GLU A 101 -18.69 -27.67 -4.01
CA GLU A 101 -17.36 -27.58 -3.44
C GLU A 101 -17.26 -26.32 -2.55
N PRO A 102 -16.72 -26.43 -1.33
CA PRO A 102 -16.46 -25.26 -0.50
C PRO A 102 -15.49 -24.35 -1.23
N LYS A 103 -15.79 -23.05 -1.30
CA LYS A 103 -14.88 -22.08 -1.91
C LYS A 103 -13.64 -21.96 -1.04
N VAL A 104 -12.49 -21.68 -1.67
CA VAL A 104 -11.20 -21.48 -0.99
C VAL A 104 -11.33 -20.51 0.19
N TYR A 105 -12.06 -19.40 -0.01
CA TYR A 105 -12.31 -18.39 1.02
C TYR A 105 -13.13 -18.90 2.22
N ASP A 106 -13.98 -19.92 2.03
CA ASP A 106 -14.81 -20.48 3.09
C ASP A 106 -13.98 -21.39 3.99
N VAL A 107 -13.08 -22.18 3.39
CA VAL A 107 -12.11 -23.00 4.11
C VAL A 107 -11.12 -22.09 4.86
N GLU A 108 -10.61 -21.05 4.21
CA GLU A 108 -9.70 -20.07 4.82
C GLU A 108 -10.31 -19.41 6.06
N ALA A 109 -11.52 -18.84 5.97
CA ALA A 109 -12.18 -18.21 7.11
C ALA A 109 -12.37 -19.19 8.29
N SER A 110 -12.67 -20.46 7.97
CA SER A 110 -12.88 -21.52 8.95
C SER A 110 -11.59 -21.93 9.64
N LEU A 111 -10.50 -22.10 8.89
CA LEU A 111 -9.17 -22.34 9.45
C LEU A 111 -8.70 -21.14 10.29
N CYS A 112 -8.87 -19.92 9.80
CA CYS A 112 -8.50 -18.70 10.51
C CYS A 112 -9.26 -18.55 11.82
N PHE A 113 -10.54 -18.95 11.90
CA PHE A 113 -11.31 -18.92 13.14
C PHE A 113 -10.90 -20.02 14.12
N ILE A 114 -10.80 -21.27 13.65
CA ILE A 114 -10.53 -22.44 14.52
C ILE A 114 -9.08 -22.44 15.01
N LEU A 115 -8.13 -22.13 14.13
CA LEU A 115 -6.69 -22.19 14.40
C LEU A 115 -6.08 -20.80 14.62
N GLN A 116 -6.91 -19.80 14.96
CA GLN A 116 -6.47 -18.40 15.06
C GLN A 116 -5.20 -18.23 15.92
N PRO A 117 -5.12 -18.77 17.15
CA PRO A 117 -3.93 -18.62 17.98
C PRO A 117 -2.70 -19.30 17.37
N GLN A 118 -2.86 -20.50 16.81
CA GLN A 118 -1.77 -21.27 16.21
C GLN A 118 -1.24 -20.61 14.94
N LEU A 119 -2.12 -20.09 14.08
CA LEU A 119 -1.75 -19.36 12.87
C LEU A 119 -0.99 -18.08 13.20
N LYS A 120 -1.46 -17.31 14.18
CA LYS A 120 -0.75 -16.09 14.63
C LYS A 120 0.65 -16.41 15.15
N ALA A 121 0.76 -17.38 16.05
CA ALA A 121 2.05 -17.80 16.59
C ALA A 121 2.99 -18.35 15.50
N ALA A 122 2.47 -19.11 14.54
CA ALA A 122 3.23 -19.62 13.41
C ALA A 122 3.73 -18.49 12.50
N LEU A 123 2.90 -17.48 12.21
CA LEU A 123 3.27 -16.30 11.44
C LEU A 123 4.34 -15.47 12.15
N GLU A 124 4.16 -15.20 13.44
CA GLU A 124 5.15 -14.49 14.26
C GLU A 124 6.52 -15.17 14.22
N ARG A 125 6.54 -16.50 14.39
CA ARG A 125 7.78 -17.29 14.30
C ARG A 125 8.38 -17.23 12.90
N ALA A 126 7.58 -17.45 11.86
CA ALA A 126 8.06 -17.45 10.48
C ALA A 126 8.67 -16.08 10.09
N VAL A 127 8.00 -14.99 10.45
CA VAL A 127 8.48 -13.63 10.19
C VAL A 127 9.75 -13.30 10.98
N LYS A 128 9.90 -13.84 12.19
CA LYS A 128 11.10 -13.67 13.02
C LYS A 128 12.31 -14.44 12.48
N GLU A 129 12.09 -15.65 11.97
CA GLU A 129 13.15 -16.52 11.45
C GLU A 129 13.60 -16.14 10.03
N MET A 130 12.73 -15.47 9.26
CA MET A 130 13.04 -15.04 7.91
C MET A 130 14.09 -13.91 7.89
N PRO A 131 15.09 -13.98 6.98
CA PRO A 131 15.99 -12.86 6.75
C PRO A 131 15.16 -11.64 6.31
N TRP A 132 15.38 -10.51 6.98
CA TRP A 132 14.68 -9.27 6.66
C TRP A 132 15.61 -8.35 5.87
N PRO A 133 15.11 -7.69 4.81
CA PRO A 133 15.94 -6.76 4.06
C PRO A 133 16.36 -5.57 4.92
N ASP A 134 17.59 -5.11 4.71
CA ASP A 134 18.13 -3.90 5.34
C ASP A 134 17.41 -2.64 4.85
N GLY A 135 17.50 -1.55 5.64
CA GLY A 135 16.89 -0.27 5.26
C GLY A 135 15.36 -0.25 5.33
N ALA A 136 14.75 -1.19 6.06
CA ALA A 136 13.31 -1.23 6.26
C ALA A 136 12.81 0.03 6.99
N GLN A 137 11.74 0.62 6.48
CA GLN A 137 11.12 1.82 7.04
C GLN A 137 9.66 1.56 7.45
N PRO A 138 9.12 2.30 8.41
CA PRO A 138 7.71 2.19 8.77
C PRO A 138 6.78 2.42 7.57
N LEU A 139 5.65 1.72 7.57
CA LEU A 139 4.56 1.95 6.61
C LEU A 139 3.76 3.21 7.00
N GLU A 140 3.63 3.45 8.30
CA GLU A 140 2.89 4.58 8.84
C GLU A 140 3.52 5.92 8.41
N GLY A 141 2.69 6.84 7.93
CA GLY A 141 3.13 8.15 7.45
C GLY A 141 3.93 8.14 6.15
N ARG A 142 4.23 6.97 5.57
CA ARG A 142 5.01 6.86 4.33
C ARG A 142 4.32 7.55 3.15
N ALA A 143 3.03 7.32 2.97
CA ALA A 143 2.25 7.96 1.91
C ALA A 143 2.22 9.49 2.05
N GLU A 144 2.02 10.00 3.26
CA GLU A 144 2.02 11.44 3.53
C GLU A 144 3.40 12.08 3.31
N ALA A 145 4.47 11.36 3.65
CA ALA A 145 5.83 11.80 3.40
C ALA A 145 6.13 11.88 1.89
N ILE A 146 5.68 10.90 1.10
CA ILE A 146 5.79 10.94 -0.37
C ILE A 146 5.01 12.13 -0.92
N GLU A 147 3.78 12.35 -0.47
CA GLU A 147 2.95 13.46 -0.95
C GLU A 147 3.58 14.82 -0.64
N LYS A 148 4.18 14.98 0.55
CA LYS A 148 4.94 16.19 0.91
C LYS A 148 6.14 16.40 -0.01
N LEU A 149 6.92 15.34 -0.28
CA LEU A 149 8.05 15.41 -1.20
C LEU A 149 7.59 15.76 -2.63
N ASP A 150 6.49 15.18 -3.11
CA ASP A 150 5.93 15.47 -4.43
C ASP A 150 5.50 16.95 -4.55
N LYS A 151 4.90 17.52 -3.49
CA LYS A 151 4.56 18.95 -3.44
C LYS A 151 5.81 19.84 -3.46
N GLU A 152 6.84 19.50 -2.70
CA GLU A 152 8.10 20.26 -2.67
C GLU A 152 8.84 20.20 -4.01
N ILE A 153 8.91 19.02 -4.64
CA ILE A 153 9.49 18.84 -5.98
C ILE A 153 8.73 19.70 -7.00
N ALA A 154 7.40 19.63 -7.03
CA ALA A 154 6.59 20.39 -7.96
C ALA A 154 6.78 21.91 -7.79
N LYS A 155 6.95 22.37 -6.54
CA LYS A 155 7.23 23.77 -6.23
C LYS A 155 8.59 24.20 -6.79
N LEU A 156 9.65 23.43 -6.53
CA LEU A 156 11.00 23.74 -7.03
C LEU A 156 11.06 23.71 -8.56
N GLU A 157 10.37 22.78 -9.21
CA GLU A 157 10.29 22.70 -10.67
C GLU A 157 9.51 23.89 -11.27
N ALA A 158 8.47 24.36 -10.59
CA ALA A 158 7.74 25.56 -10.98
C ALA A 158 8.62 26.82 -10.87
N GLU A 159 9.33 26.99 -9.74
CA GLU A 159 10.27 28.09 -9.53
C GLU A 159 11.41 28.08 -10.56
N GLU A 160 11.94 26.89 -10.88
CA GLU A 160 12.96 26.76 -11.92
C GLU A 160 12.44 27.16 -13.30
N LYS A 161 11.23 26.73 -13.65
CA LYS A 161 10.58 27.06 -14.92
C LYS A 161 10.31 28.56 -15.04
N GLU A 162 9.87 29.19 -13.96
CA GLU A 162 9.65 30.64 -13.89
C GLU A 162 10.96 31.40 -14.12
N LEU A 163 12.03 31.07 -13.38
CA LEU A 163 13.35 31.70 -13.56
C LEU A 163 13.91 31.51 -14.97
N ARG A 164 13.70 30.35 -15.59
CA ARG A 164 14.10 30.13 -17.00
C ARG A 164 13.29 30.99 -17.96
N SER A 165 11.98 31.13 -17.73
CA SER A 165 11.10 31.95 -18.55
C SER A 165 11.47 33.44 -18.45
N GLU A 166 11.75 33.93 -17.24
CA GLU A 166 12.20 35.30 -16.99
C GLU A 166 13.56 35.56 -17.65
N ALA A 167 14.51 34.63 -17.51
CA ALA A 167 15.81 34.74 -18.16
C ALA A 167 15.70 34.77 -19.70
N ALA A 168 14.85 33.92 -20.28
CA ALA A 168 14.60 33.89 -21.72
C ALA A 168 13.95 35.20 -22.21
N ALA A 169 12.98 35.74 -21.47
CA ALA A 169 12.35 37.03 -21.76
C ALA A 169 13.35 38.20 -21.69
N ALA A 170 14.34 38.11 -20.80
CA ALA A 170 15.44 39.07 -20.70
C ALA A 170 16.55 38.88 -21.76
N GLY A 171 16.40 37.92 -22.68
CA GLY A 171 17.40 37.63 -23.72
C GLY A 171 18.64 36.90 -23.21
N VAL A 172 18.59 36.32 -22.00
CA VAL A 172 19.68 35.57 -21.39
C VAL A 172 19.51 34.08 -21.75
N ALA A 173 20.35 33.61 -22.67
CA ALA A 173 20.44 32.18 -22.96
C ALA A 173 21.22 31.46 -21.84
N ILE A 174 20.49 30.92 -20.87
CA ILE A 174 21.08 30.05 -19.84
C ILE A 174 21.20 28.65 -20.44
N SER A 175 22.41 28.26 -20.83
CA SER A 175 22.70 26.91 -21.31
C SER A 175 22.33 25.89 -20.21
N ALA A 176 21.66 24.81 -20.62
CA ALA A 176 21.21 23.74 -19.75
C ALA A 176 22.34 23.16 -18.88
#